data_AF-A0A1Z4NA63-F1
#
_entry.id   AF-A0A1Z4NA63-F1
#
_cell.length_a   1.000
_cell.length_b   1.000
_cell.length_c   1.000
_cell.angle_alpha   90.00
_cell.angle_beta   90.00
_cell.angle_gamma   90.00
#
_symmetry.space_group_name_H-M   'P 1'
#
loop_
_entity.id
_entity.type
_entity.pdbx_description
1 polymer ?
#
loop_
_entity_poly.entity_id
_entity_poly.type
_entity_poly.pdbx_seq_one_letter_code
_entity_poly.pdbx_strand_id
1 'polypeptide(L)' 'MSANSLTIPKFSPGETVEFIGGMGMIVKCSPNSETWAYYVEMEMGDEPEMGRIGYETTILLLETDIDR' A
#
# COMPACT_ATOMS: atom_id res chain seq x y z
N MET A 1 12.56 6.01 -28.52
CA MET A 1 11.80 6.10 -27.25
C MET A 1 12.60 5.32 -26.24
N SER A 2 13.31 6.00 -25.34
CA SER A 2 14.12 5.33 -24.32
C SER A 2 13.16 4.67 -23.34
N ALA A 3 13.25 3.36 -23.20
CA ALA A 3 12.59 2.66 -22.10
C ALA A 3 13.30 3.12 -20.83
N ASN A 4 12.70 4.05 -20.08
CA ASN A 4 13.10 4.30 -18.70
C ASN A 4 12.89 2.96 -17.98
N SER A 5 13.98 2.27 -17.67
CA SER A 5 13.94 1.11 -16.80
C SER A 5 13.40 1.59 -15.46
N LEU A 6 12.18 1.17 -15.11
CA LEU A 6 11.63 1.43 -13.80
C LEU A 6 12.66 1.02 -12.75
N THR A 7 12.93 1.93 -11.82
CA THR A 7 13.77 1.66 -10.66
C THR A 7 13.16 0.53 -9.83
N ILE A 8 13.96 -0.15 -9.03
CA ILE A 8 13.46 -1.13 -8.05
C ILE A 8 12.46 -0.40 -7.12
N PRO A 9 11.30 -1.00 -6.78
CA PRO A 9 10.35 -0.36 -5.88
C PRO A 9 11.01 -0.05 -4.54
N LYS A 10 10.70 1.11 -3.95
CA LYS A 10 11.23 1.50 -2.64
C LYS A 10 10.80 0.53 -1.52
N PHE A 11 9.59 0.01 -1.62
CA PHE A 11 8.99 -0.90 -0.65
C PHE A 11 8.62 -2.26 -1.26
N SER A 12 8.57 -3.30 -0.43
CA SER A 12 8.32 -4.68 -0.85
C SER A 12 7.03 -5.25 -0.26
N PRO A 13 6.39 -6.25 -0.90
CA PRO A 13 5.30 -6.99 -0.28
C PRO A 13 5.73 -7.62 1.06
N GLY A 14 4.87 -7.49 2.07
CA GLY A 14 5.10 -7.90 3.46
C GLY A 14 5.67 -6.79 4.35
N GLU A 15 6.10 -5.66 3.79
CA GLU A 15 6.54 -4.51 4.59
C GLU A 15 5.35 -3.75 5.16
N THR A 16 5.44 -3.37 6.42
CA THR A 16 4.49 -2.44 7.07
C THR A 16 4.93 -1.02 6.80
N VAL A 17 4.01 -0.19 6.30
CA VAL A 17 4.26 1.19 5.91
C VAL A 17 3.27 2.14 6.56
N GLU A 18 3.70 3.38 6.76
CA GLU A 18 2.87 4.47 7.24
C GLU A 18 2.60 5.51 6.15
N PHE A 19 1.38 6.05 6.17
CA PHE A 19 0.91 7.03 5.21
C PHE A 19 -0.16 7.92 5.85
N ILE A 20 -0.55 8.98 5.17
CA ILE A 20 -1.65 9.85 5.63
C ILE A 20 -2.95 9.03 5.67
N GLY A 21 -3.40 8.68 6.88
CA GLY A 21 -4.60 7.88 7.11
C GLY A 21 -4.38 6.63 7.96
N GLY A 22 -3.12 6.23 8.19
CA GLY A 22 -2.80 5.15 9.11
C GLY A 22 -1.57 4.34 8.69
N MET A 23 -1.60 3.07 9.07
CA MET A 23 -0.54 2.10 8.78
C MET A 23 -1.16 0.88 8.11
N GLY A 24 -0.39 0.19 7.28
CA GLY A 24 -0.82 -1.05 6.66
C GLY A 24 0.34 -1.83 6.05
N MET A 25 0.07 -3.04 5.59
CA MET A 25 1.06 -3.91 4.98
C MET A 25 0.96 -3.89 3.47
N ILE A 26 2.08 -3.77 2.77
CA ILE A 26 2.10 -3.87 1.32
C ILE A 26 1.80 -5.31 0.91
N VAL A 27 0.79 -5.51 0.07
CA VAL A 27 0.45 -6.82 -0.49
C VAL A 27 0.88 -6.96 -1.94
N LYS A 28 1.06 -5.84 -2.66
CA LYS A 28 1.49 -5.83 -4.06
C LYS A 28 2.10 -4.49 -4.46
N CYS A 29 3.16 -4.54 -5.25
CA CYS A 29 3.74 -3.37 -5.92
C CYS A 29 3.40 -3.45 -7.42
N SER A 30 3.15 -2.31 -8.06
CA SER A 30 2.88 -2.25 -9.50
C SER A 30 3.55 -1.02 -10.10
N PRO A 31 4.23 -1.15 -11.26
CA PRO A 31 4.77 0.01 -11.95
C PRO A 31 3.67 1.03 -12.26
N ASN A 32 3.97 2.31 -12.04
CA ASN A 32 3.09 3.42 -12.38
C ASN A 32 3.87 4.56 -13.03
N SER A 33 3.90 4.55 -14.36
CA SER A 33 4.68 5.50 -15.18
C SER A 33 6.16 5.55 -14.80
N GLU A 34 6.61 6.58 -14.08
CA GLU A 34 8.00 6.77 -13.65
C GLU A 34 8.20 6.48 -12.15
N THR A 35 7.18 5.93 -11.48
CA THR A 35 7.19 5.58 -10.06
C THR A 35 6.47 4.24 -9.84
N TRP A 36 6.13 3.94 -8.59
CA TRP A 36 5.45 2.75 -8.15
C TRP A 36 4.12 3.09 -7.47
N ALA A 37 3.15 2.21 -7.67
CA ALA A 37 1.92 2.18 -6.89
C ALA A 37 1.91 0.93 -6.01
N TYR A 38 1.39 1.10 -4.80
CA TYR A 38 1.40 0.09 -3.75
C TYR A 38 -0.02 -0.22 -3.31
N TYR A 39 -0.36 -1.50 -3.31
CA TYR A 39 -1.56 -2.00 -2.69
C TYR A 39 -1.24 -2.28 -1.23
N VAL A 40 -1.90 -1.56 -0.33
CA VAL A 40 -1.67 -1.61 1.11
C VAL A 40 -2.92 -2.12 1.79
N GLU A 41 -2.80 -3.25 2.48
CA GLU A 41 -3.84 -3.81 3.33
C GLU A 41 -3.75 -3.16 4.71
N MET A 42 -4.82 -2.48 5.12
CA MET A 42 -4.86 -1.76 6.39
C MET A 42 -5.14 -2.71 7.54
N GLU A 43 -4.57 -2.41 8.71
CA GLU A 43 -4.89 -3.15 9.92
C GLU A 43 -6.39 -3.06 10.22
N MET A 44 -6.99 -4.22 10.47
CA MET A 44 -8.34 -4.31 11.01
C MET A 44 -8.33 -3.68 12.40
N GLY A 45 -9.07 -2.58 12.56
CA GLY A 45 -9.29 -2.01 13.89
C GLY A 45 -10.04 -2.98 14.82
N ASP A 46 -10.30 -2.55 16.05
CA ASP A 46 -11.03 -3.36 17.03
C ASP A 46 -12.37 -3.85 16.49
N GLU A 47 -12.72 -5.09 16.83
CA GLU A 47 -14.00 -5.69 16.44
C GLU A 47 -15.15 -4.85 17.02
N PRO A 48 -16.11 -4.38 16.19
CA PRO A 48 -17.22 -3.56 16.68
C PRO A 48 -18.23 -4.41 17.47
N GLU A 49 -18.98 -3.78 18.38
CA GLU A 49 -19.97 -4.43 19.26
C GLU A 49 -21.05 -5.23 18.49
N MET A 50 -21.45 -4.76 17.30
CA MET A 50 -22.44 -5.42 16.45
C MET A 50 -21.85 -6.41 15.43
N GLY A 51 -20.54 -6.71 15.54
CA GLY A 51 -19.81 -7.55 14.59
C GLY A 51 -19.51 -6.83 13.27
N ARG A 52 -18.41 -7.20 12.62
CA ARG A 52 -18.00 -6.66 11.33
C ARG A 52 -18.58 -7.49 10.18
N ILE A 53 -19.16 -6.82 9.18
CA ILE A 53 -19.51 -7.44 7.90
C ILE A 53 -18.52 -6.94 6.84
N GLY A 54 -17.56 -7.78 6.48
CA GLY A 54 -16.50 -7.45 5.52
C GLY A 54 -15.14 -8.05 5.90
N TYR A 55 -14.13 -7.87 5.07
CA TYR A 55 -12.74 -8.30 5.27
C TYR A 55 -11.79 -7.09 5.31
N GLU A 56 -10.47 -7.31 5.41
CA GLU A 56 -9.48 -6.23 5.42
C GLU A 56 -9.65 -5.25 4.26
N THR A 57 -9.39 -3.97 4.50
CA THR A 57 -9.46 -2.94 3.44
C THR A 57 -8.10 -2.83 2.75
N THR A 58 -8.06 -3.04 1.43
CA THR A 58 -6.89 -2.72 0.61
C THR A 58 -7.07 -1.37 -0.07
N ILE A 59 -6.09 -0.49 0.09
CA ILE A 59 -6.02 0.81 -0.59
C ILE A 59 -4.88 0.84 -1.61
N LEU A 60 -4.96 1.75 -2.57
CA LEU A 60 -3.90 2.00 -3.56
C LEU A 60 -3.24 3.35 -3.25
N LEU A 61 -1.93 3.34 -3.00
CA LEU A 61 -1.12 4.52 -2.72
C LEU A 61 -0.02 4.70 -3.76
N LEU A 62 0.33 5.95 -4.06
CA LEU A 62 1.54 6.25 -4.82
C LEU A 62 2.75 6.20 -3.89
N GLU A 63 3.94 5.97 -4.43
CA GLU A 63 5.19 5.98 -3.67
C GLU A 63 5.39 7.27 -2.85
N THR A 64 4.88 8.40 -3.34
CA THR A 64 4.96 9.71 -2.69
C THR A 64 4.00 9.89 -1.51
N ASP A 65 2.99 9.03 -1.40
CA ASP A 65 1.99 9.09 -0.34
C ASP A 65 2.39 8.24 0.88
N ILE A 66 3.52 7.53 0.80
CA ILE A 66 4.05 6.66 1.84
C ILE A 66 5.28 7.31 2.51
N ASP A 67 5.18 7.52 3.82
CA ASP A 67 6.18 8.23 4.61
C ASP A 67 7.37 7.32 4.98
N ARG A 68 7.08 6.13 5.51
CA ARG A 68 8.08 5.13 5.93
C ARG A 68 7.60 3.71 5.75
#